data_AF-A0A960F855-F1
#
_entry.id   AF-A0A960F855-F1
#
_cell.length_a   1.000
_cell.length_b   1.000
_cell.length_c   1.000
_cell.angle_alpha   90.00
_cell.angle_beta   90.00
_cell.angle_gamma   90.00
#
_symmetry.space_group_name_H-M   'P 1'
#
loop_
_entity.id
_entity.type
_entity.pdbx_description
1 polymer ?
#
loop_
_entity_poly.entity_id
_entity_poly.type
_entity_poly.pdbx_seq_one_letter_code
_entity_poly.pdbx_strand_id
1 'polypeptide(L)'
;MGGSQIRLGNAMITLVEPHRDGLVEYNRWYEHDHAYAAMMSAPGCFAYRRFVATRPLKDLRIPAESPMAQPLDTGSFVAFYWIEEGLFDKTFEYSFGVTPGLAERGRMNPDRDHVSTATYEYLGSAAREPEPVPVEMALDHPYPGVVCAWLRPADGVTVAELGEWCRATLDPPLLADGSPVGLVADFAQCDFPGGIPPLTGKLDELVRCWFLDTDPRDCWDRFAGLAEAVADGGKGSLALAAPFIATVPGTTRYLDELW
;
A
#
# COMPACT_ATOMS: atom_id res chain seq x y z
N MET A 1 29.80 -3.39 4.31
CA MET A 1 29.23 -4.50 5.10
C MET A 1 28.05 -5.01 4.29
N GLY A 2 28.15 -6.20 3.70
CA GLY A 2 27.12 -6.73 2.80
C GLY A 2 26.70 -8.12 3.29
N GLY A 3 25.39 -8.31 3.49
CA GLY A 3 24.79 -9.63 3.72
C GLY A 3 24.21 -9.91 5.12
N SER A 4 23.59 -8.95 5.80
CA SER A 4 22.83 -9.22 7.04
C SER A 4 21.31 -9.16 6.89
N GLN A 5 20.78 -8.75 5.73
CA GLN A 5 19.34 -8.64 5.51
C GLN A 5 18.97 -8.88 4.04
N ILE A 6 17.75 -9.38 3.83
CA ILE A 6 17.05 -9.32 2.55
C ILE A 6 16.92 -7.86 2.11
N ARG A 7 16.83 -7.61 0.80
CA ARG A 7 16.60 -6.25 0.26
C ARG A 7 15.28 -6.20 -0.48
N LEU A 8 14.46 -5.21 -0.13
CA LEU A 8 13.22 -4.92 -0.84
C LEU A 8 13.55 -4.26 -2.18
N GLY A 9 13.09 -4.87 -3.28
CA GLY A 9 13.20 -4.27 -4.61
C GLY A 9 11.88 -3.72 -5.11
N ASN A 10 10.80 -4.47 -4.90
CA ASN A 10 9.49 -4.13 -5.43
C ASN A 10 8.38 -4.47 -4.43
N ALA A 11 7.21 -3.90 -4.66
CA ALA A 11 5.99 -4.28 -3.99
C ALA A 11 4.85 -4.47 -4.99
N MET A 12 3.88 -5.32 -4.63
CA MET A 12 2.53 -5.22 -5.16
C MET A 12 1.65 -4.63 -4.07
N ILE A 13 0.93 -3.56 -4.40
CA ILE A 13 0.03 -2.88 -3.46
C ILE A 13 -1.37 -2.88 -4.08
N THR A 14 -2.34 -3.38 -3.33
CA THR A 14 -3.73 -3.51 -3.78
C THR A 14 -4.67 -2.77 -2.84
N LEU A 15 -5.35 -1.73 -3.33
CA LEU A 15 -6.48 -1.08 -2.69
C LEU A 15 -7.76 -1.57 -3.37
N VAL A 16 -8.59 -2.27 -2.60
CA VAL A 16 -9.78 -2.96 -3.12
C VAL A 16 -11.01 -2.69 -2.27
N GLU A 17 -12.16 -2.55 -2.93
CA GLU A 17 -13.47 -2.47 -2.29
C GLU A 17 -14.20 -3.80 -2.49
N PRO A 18 -14.51 -4.55 -1.41
CA PRO A 18 -15.31 -5.75 -1.54
C PRO A 18 -16.76 -5.40 -1.87
N HIS A 19 -17.46 -6.29 -2.55
CA HIS A 19 -18.91 -6.20 -2.65
C HIS A 19 -19.55 -6.57 -1.32
N ARG A 20 -20.70 -5.95 -1.01
CA ARG A 20 -21.44 -6.20 0.25
C ARG A 20 -21.94 -7.64 0.31
N ASP A 21 -22.53 -8.08 -0.80
CA ASP A 21 -22.93 -9.47 -0.98
C ASP A 21 -21.68 -10.33 -1.12
N GLY A 22 -21.60 -11.42 -0.36
CA GLY A 22 -20.44 -12.31 -0.39
C GLY A 22 -19.22 -11.84 0.42
N LEU A 23 -19.29 -10.71 1.14
CA LEU A 23 -18.16 -10.12 1.88
C LEU A 23 -17.38 -11.13 2.74
N VAL A 24 -18.08 -11.97 3.51
CA VAL A 24 -17.45 -12.96 4.39
C VAL A 24 -16.67 -14.00 3.58
N GLU A 25 -17.23 -14.45 2.45
CA GLU A 25 -16.56 -15.42 1.58
C GLU A 25 -15.39 -14.78 0.85
N TYR A 26 -15.54 -13.55 0.35
CA TYR A 26 -14.44 -12.78 -0.23
C TYR A 26 -13.28 -12.64 0.77
N ASN A 27 -13.58 -12.25 2.01
CA ASN A 27 -12.55 -12.08 3.04
C ASN A 27 -11.84 -13.41 3.33
N ARG A 28 -12.60 -14.49 3.49
CA ARG A 28 -12.07 -15.84 3.72
C ARG A 28 -11.20 -16.29 2.55
N TRP A 29 -11.67 -16.13 1.32
CA TRP A 29 -10.91 -16.46 0.11
C TRP A 29 -9.60 -15.68 0.03
N TYR A 30 -9.63 -14.37 0.31
CA TYR A 30 -8.44 -13.54 0.20
C TYR A 30 -7.36 -13.99 1.20
N GLU A 31 -7.75 -14.18 2.47
CA GLU A 31 -6.82 -14.48 3.55
C GLU A 31 -6.48 -15.96 3.68
N HIS A 32 -7.31 -16.90 3.21
CA HIS A 32 -7.02 -18.32 3.33
C HIS A 32 -6.41 -18.92 2.06
N ASP A 33 -6.60 -18.25 0.93
CA ASP A 33 -6.19 -18.79 -0.37
C ASP A 33 -5.45 -17.77 -1.24
N HIS A 34 -6.11 -16.71 -1.68
CA HIS A 34 -5.61 -15.85 -2.75
C HIS A 34 -4.23 -15.25 -2.45
N ALA A 35 -4.05 -14.67 -1.27
CA ALA A 35 -2.79 -14.07 -0.87
C ALA A 35 -1.64 -15.09 -0.86
N TYR A 36 -1.93 -16.35 -0.55
CA TYR A 36 -0.92 -17.41 -0.47
C TYR A 36 -0.66 -18.08 -1.82
N ALA A 37 -1.71 -18.55 -2.47
CA ALA A 37 -1.61 -19.32 -3.70
C ALA A 37 -1.18 -18.46 -4.90
N ALA A 38 -1.60 -17.19 -4.96
CA ALA A 38 -1.25 -16.31 -6.09
C ALA A 38 0.03 -15.50 -5.86
N MET A 39 0.41 -15.23 -4.61
CA MET A 39 1.54 -14.34 -4.29
C MET A 39 2.54 -14.93 -3.30
N MET A 40 2.20 -15.23 -2.04
CA MET A 40 3.22 -15.62 -1.04
C MET A 40 3.94 -16.94 -1.35
N SER A 41 3.38 -17.79 -2.20
CA SER A 41 4.08 -18.99 -2.67
C SER A 41 5.05 -18.72 -3.84
N ALA A 42 5.01 -17.51 -4.40
CA ALA A 42 5.86 -17.10 -5.51
C ALA A 42 7.31 -16.88 -5.04
N PRO A 43 8.32 -17.26 -5.84
CA PRO A 43 9.71 -16.97 -5.54
C PRO A 43 9.93 -15.47 -5.32
N GLY A 44 10.56 -15.10 -4.20
CA GLY A 44 10.89 -13.71 -3.85
C GLY A 44 9.79 -12.91 -3.16
N CYS A 45 8.55 -13.39 -3.11
CA CYS A 45 7.49 -12.75 -2.30
C CYS A 45 7.67 -13.12 -0.83
N PHE A 46 8.39 -12.30 -0.07
CA PHE A 46 8.89 -12.70 1.26
C PHE A 46 8.04 -12.21 2.44
N ALA A 47 7.16 -11.23 2.23
CA ALA A 47 6.24 -10.77 3.28
C ALA A 47 4.91 -10.31 2.68
N TYR A 48 3.84 -10.45 3.47
CA TYR A 48 2.50 -9.99 3.15
C TYR A 48 1.81 -9.47 4.39
N ARG A 49 1.07 -8.37 4.22
CA ARG A 49 0.10 -7.92 5.23
C ARG A 49 -1.04 -7.16 4.60
N ARG A 50 -2.20 -7.29 5.25
CA ARG A 50 -3.43 -6.60 4.89
C ARG A 50 -3.87 -5.68 6.01
N PHE A 51 -4.41 -4.54 5.62
CA PHE A 51 -4.99 -3.54 6.50
C PHE A 51 -6.39 -3.20 6.00
N VAL A 52 -7.23 -2.68 6.90
CA VAL A 52 -8.63 -2.36 6.65
C VAL A 52 -8.94 -0.92 7.05
N ALA A 53 -9.74 -0.25 6.23
CA ALA A 53 -10.34 1.04 6.53
C ALA A 53 -11.82 0.81 6.88
N THR A 54 -12.15 0.93 8.15
CA THR A 54 -13.53 1.01 8.63
C THR A 54 -14.17 2.34 8.21
N ARG A 55 -15.49 2.47 8.35
CA ARG A 55 -16.24 3.71 8.07
C ARG A 55 -15.61 4.95 8.72
N PRO A 56 -15.26 4.95 10.03
CA PRO A 56 -14.57 6.11 10.62
C PRO A 56 -13.20 6.43 10.00
N LEU A 57 -12.44 5.44 9.53
CA LEU A 57 -11.16 5.68 8.84
C LEU A 57 -11.39 6.23 7.43
N LYS A 58 -12.43 5.77 6.74
CA LYS A 58 -12.83 6.29 5.43
C LYS A 58 -13.26 7.76 5.51
N ASP A 59 -13.88 8.19 6.60
CA ASP A 59 -14.29 9.58 6.84
C ASP A 59 -13.11 10.56 6.98
N LEU A 60 -11.91 10.05 7.27
CA LEU A 60 -10.70 10.86 7.41
C LEU A 60 -10.05 11.20 6.07
N ARG A 61 -10.41 10.50 4.99
CA ARG A 61 -9.69 10.57 3.71
C ARG A 61 -9.67 11.97 3.13
N ILE A 62 -8.55 12.29 2.50
CA ILE A 62 -8.32 13.55 1.77
C ILE A 62 -7.69 13.26 0.41
N PRO A 63 -7.79 14.17 -0.58
CA PRO A 63 -8.70 15.31 -0.58
C PRO A 63 -10.18 14.88 -0.71
N ALA A 64 -11.11 15.82 -0.43
CA ALA A 64 -12.55 15.56 -0.55
C ALA A 64 -12.97 15.12 -1.98
N GLU A 65 -12.29 15.65 -2.99
CA GLU A 65 -12.42 15.24 -4.39
C GLU A 65 -11.19 14.45 -4.82
N SER A 66 -11.30 13.12 -4.89
CA SER A 66 -10.20 12.24 -5.29
C SER A 66 -10.35 11.80 -6.75
N PRO A 67 -9.29 11.90 -7.58
CA PRO A 67 -9.26 11.29 -8.91
C PRO A 67 -9.02 9.77 -8.88
N MET A 68 -8.84 9.18 -7.68
CA MET A 68 -8.53 7.77 -7.48
C MET A 68 -9.73 7.01 -6.89
N ALA A 69 -10.43 7.60 -5.92
CA ALA A 69 -11.59 6.99 -5.26
C ALA A 69 -12.85 7.85 -5.45
N GLN A 70 -13.81 7.32 -6.22
CA GLN A 70 -15.12 7.94 -6.43
C GLN A 70 -16.21 6.87 -6.27
N PRO A 71 -16.97 6.84 -5.16
CA PRO A 71 -16.91 7.76 -4.01
C PRO A 71 -15.61 7.64 -3.19
N LEU A 72 -15.29 8.67 -2.40
CA LEU A 72 -14.02 8.77 -1.63
C LEU A 72 -13.84 7.64 -0.59
N ASP A 73 -14.94 7.05 -0.16
CA ASP A 73 -15.01 5.96 0.82
C ASP A 73 -14.85 4.56 0.22
N THR A 74 -14.62 4.46 -1.10
CA THR A 74 -14.29 3.22 -1.81
C THR A 74 -12.85 2.79 -1.53
N GLY A 75 -12.62 1.50 -1.25
CA GLY A 75 -11.31 0.91 -1.00
C GLY A 75 -11.12 0.51 0.45
N SER A 76 -11.85 -0.51 0.89
CA SER A 76 -11.87 -0.97 2.29
C SER A 76 -10.62 -1.71 2.71
N PHE A 77 -9.92 -2.38 1.80
CA PHE A 77 -8.73 -3.16 2.14
C PHE A 77 -7.53 -2.71 1.33
N VAL A 78 -6.41 -2.52 2.01
CA VAL A 78 -5.10 -2.40 1.38
C VAL A 78 -4.25 -3.63 1.71
N ALA A 79 -3.66 -4.26 0.70
CA ALA A 79 -2.74 -5.37 0.87
C ALA A 79 -1.37 -5.05 0.26
N PHE A 80 -0.33 -5.46 0.96
CA PHE A 80 1.07 -5.30 0.56
C PHE A 80 1.69 -6.67 0.37
N TYR A 81 2.46 -6.81 -0.70
CA TYR A 81 3.33 -7.95 -0.95
C TYR A 81 4.73 -7.42 -1.22
N TRP A 82 5.70 -7.82 -0.41
CA TRP A 82 7.09 -7.45 -0.63
C TRP A 82 7.83 -8.45 -1.47
N ILE A 83 8.58 -7.92 -2.41
CA ILE A 83 9.29 -8.68 -3.41
C ILE A 83 10.78 -8.35 -3.30
N GLU A 84 11.57 -9.40 -3.11
CA GLU A 84 13.02 -9.32 -3.00
C GLU A 84 13.63 -8.71 -4.27
N GLU A 85 14.64 -7.87 -4.08
CA GLU A 85 15.41 -7.26 -5.16
C GLU A 85 15.95 -8.31 -6.13
N GLY A 86 15.69 -8.09 -7.43
CA GLY A 86 16.12 -9.00 -8.50
C GLY A 86 15.23 -10.23 -8.69
N LEU A 87 14.15 -10.40 -7.93
CA LEU A 87 13.20 -11.51 -8.09
C LEU A 87 11.84 -11.11 -8.68
N PHE A 88 11.60 -9.82 -8.97
CA PHE A 88 10.35 -9.31 -9.53
C PHE A 88 9.82 -10.12 -10.72
N ASP A 89 10.65 -10.36 -11.74
CA ASP A 89 10.24 -11.12 -12.93
C ASP A 89 9.83 -12.56 -12.58
N LYS A 90 10.59 -13.23 -11.72
CA LYS A 90 10.30 -14.60 -11.28
C LYS A 90 9.05 -14.69 -10.42
N THR A 91 8.80 -13.68 -9.59
CA THR A 91 7.58 -13.59 -8.77
C THR A 91 6.34 -13.59 -9.68
N PHE A 92 6.32 -12.74 -10.72
CA PHE A 92 5.16 -12.64 -11.60
C PHE A 92 5.10 -13.73 -12.69
N GLU A 93 6.24 -14.30 -13.10
CA GLU A 93 6.24 -15.54 -13.90
C GLU A 93 5.45 -16.64 -13.18
N TYR A 94 5.72 -16.84 -11.88
CA TYR A 94 4.94 -17.76 -11.05
C TYR A 94 3.47 -17.34 -10.94
N SER A 95 3.22 -16.09 -10.52
CA SER A 95 1.87 -15.61 -10.21
C SER A 95 0.94 -15.70 -11.43
N PHE A 96 1.41 -15.24 -12.60
CA PHE A 96 0.68 -15.37 -13.86
C PHE A 96 0.57 -16.82 -14.33
N GLY A 97 1.57 -17.65 -14.08
CA GLY A 97 1.53 -19.07 -14.42
C GLY A 97 0.47 -19.87 -13.65
N VAL A 98 0.26 -19.58 -12.36
CA VAL A 98 -0.72 -20.32 -11.54
C VAL A 98 -2.15 -19.80 -11.67
N THR A 99 -2.33 -18.54 -12.05
CA THR A 99 -3.64 -17.85 -12.08
C THR A 99 -4.71 -18.56 -12.94
N PRO A 100 -4.42 -19.00 -14.19
CA PRO A 100 -5.41 -19.72 -15.01
C PRO A 100 -5.93 -20.99 -14.33
N GLY A 101 -5.03 -21.78 -13.73
CA GLY A 101 -5.41 -22.99 -13.01
C GLY A 101 -6.22 -22.71 -11.74
N LEU A 102 -5.95 -21.61 -11.04
CA LEU A 102 -6.79 -21.16 -9.92
C LEU A 102 -8.21 -20.82 -10.41
N ALA A 103 -8.32 -20.10 -11.52
CA ALA A 103 -9.62 -19.76 -12.12
C ALA A 103 -10.42 -20.99 -12.54
N GLU A 104 -9.80 -21.95 -13.24
CA GLU A 104 -10.44 -23.21 -13.65
C GLU A 104 -11.00 -24.02 -12.48
N ARG A 105 -10.37 -23.93 -11.30
CA ARG A 105 -10.79 -24.62 -10.08
C ARG A 105 -11.76 -23.81 -9.21
N GLY A 106 -12.23 -22.66 -9.68
CA GLY A 106 -13.14 -21.78 -8.92
C GLY A 106 -12.46 -21.14 -7.70
N ARG A 107 -11.13 -20.99 -7.71
CA ARG A 107 -10.34 -20.36 -6.64
C ARG A 107 -10.04 -18.89 -6.91
N MET A 108 -10.90 -18.24 -7.69
CA MET A 108 -10.89 -16.80 -7.91
C MET A 108 -12.23 -16.24 -7.46
N ASN A 109 -12.21 -15.16 -6.67
CA ASN A 109 -13.43 -14.50 -6.22
C ASN A 109 -13.54 -13.12 -6.88
N PRO A 110 -14.57 -12.86 -7.71
CA PRO A 110 -14.75 -11.59 -8.41
C PRO A 110 -15.49 -10.52 -7.59
N ASP A 111 -15.89 -10.79 -6.35
CA ASP A 111 -16.77 -9.94 -5.51
C ASP A 111 -16.02 -8.76 -4.90
N ARG A 112 -15.30 -8.01 -5.75
CA ARG A 112 -14.47 -6.86 -5.41
C ARG A 112 -14.23 -5.96 -6.61
N ASP A 113 -14.06 -4.67 -6.33
CA ASP A 113 -13.59 -3.68 -7.28
C ASP A 113 -12.16 -3.26 -6.94
N HIS A 114 -11.33 -3.13 -7.98
CA HIS A 114 -9.96 -2.63 -7.84
C HIS A 114 -9.97 -1.11 -7.90
N VAL A 115 -9.69 -0.45 -6.76
CA VAL A 115 -9.53 1.01 -6.68
C VAL A 115 -8.14 1.40 -7.17
N SER A 116 -7.13 0.67 -6.72
CA SER A 116 -5.77 0.69 -7.26
C SER A 116 -5.16 -0.67 -7.08
N THR A 117 -4.59 -1.24 -8.13
CA THR A 117 -3.85 -2.49 -8.04
C THR A 117 -2.74 -2.46 -9.06
N ALA A 118 -1.53 -2.34 -8.55
CA ALA A 118 -0.35 -2.15 -9.36
C ALA A 118 0.89 -2.74 -8.68
N THR A 119 1.96 -2.82 -9.47
CA THR A 119 3.31 -3.08 -9.02
C THR A 119 4.07 -1.79 -8.86
N TYR A 120 5.03 -1.80 -7.94
CA TYR A 120 5.82 -0.64 -7.63
C TYR A 120 7.29 -1.00 -7.40
N GLU A 121 8.19 -0.14 -7.83
CA GLU A 121 9.60 -0.15 -7.48
C GLU A 121 9.83 0.61 -6.17
N TYR A 122 10.64 0.06 -5.28
CA TYR A 122 11.00 0.71 -4.03
C TYR A 122 12.00 1.85 -4.25
N LEU A 123 11.68 3.06 -3.78
CA LEU A 123 12.52 4.26 -3.98
C LEU A 123 13.33 4.66 -2.75
N GLY A 124 12.99 4.16 -1.58
CA GLY A 124 13.65 4.51 -0.32
C GLY A 124 12.69 4.68 0.85
N SER A 125 13.28 4.82 2.03
CA SER A 125 12.54 4.97 3.29
C SER A 125 13.23 5.97 4.21
N ALA A 126 12.45 6.54 5.12
CA ALA A 126 12.93 7.34 6.25
C ALA A 126 12.28 6.83 7.53
N ALA A 127 12.97 6.92 8.66
CA ALA A 127 12.46 6.41 9.94
C ALA A 127 12.80 7.35 11.09
N ARG A 128 12.02 7.23 12.18
CA ARG A 128 12.14 8.09 13.37
C ARG A 128 13.40 7.78 14.19
N GLU A 129 13.65 6.49 14.43
CA GLU A 129 14.73 6.02 15.29
C GLU A 129 16.07 5.92 14.53
N PRO A 130 17.23 6.09 15.20
CA PRO A 130 18.54 5.81 14.62
C PRO A 130 18.76 4.33 14.25
N GLU A 131 18.16 3.42 15.01
CA GLU A 131 18.12 1.98 14.75
C GLU A 131 16.66 1.55 14.52
N PRO A 132 16.06 1.91 13.37
CA PRO A 132 14.64 1.71 13.15
C PRO A 132 14.31 0.27 12.77
N VAL A 133 13.02 -0.06 12.81
CA VAL A 133 12.50 -1.21 12.06
C VAL A 133 12.85 -1.00 10.58
N PRO A 134 13.63 -1.91 9.96
CA PRO A 134 13.99 -1.75 8.56
C PRO A 134 12.74 -1.92 7.68
N VAL A 135 12.74 -1.28 6.52
CA VAL A 135 11.59 -1.35 5.61
C VAL A 135 11.26 -2.79 5.24
N GLU A 136 12.24 -3.69 5.21
CA GLU A 136 12.03 -5.10 4.92
C GLU A 136 11.32 -5.88 6.03
N MET A 137 11.11 -5.30 7.21
CA MET A 137 10.46 -5.96 8.36
C MET A 137 9.17 -5.26 8.83
N ALA A 138 8.87 -4.06 8.35
CA ALA A 138 7.60 -3.33 8.60
C ALA A 138 6.26 -4.11 8.41
N LEU A 139 6.12 -5.10 7.52
CA LEU A 139 4.89 -5.90 7.42
C LEU A 139 4.80 -6.93 8.56
N ASP A 140 5.94 -7.46 9.02
CA ASP A 140 6.00 -8.37 10.17
C ASP A 140 5.96 -7.63 11.51
N HIS A 141 6.49 -6.40 11.55
CA HIS A 141 6.45 -5.55 12.73
C HIS A 141 5.02 -5.13 13.05
N PRO A 142 4.53 -5.26 14.29
CA PRO A 142 3.11 -5.13 14.62
C PRO A 142 2.60 -3.68 14.67
N TYR A 143 2.94 -2.84 13.68
CA TYR A 143 2.37 -1.50 13.51
C TYR A 143 0.84 -1.55 13.56
N PRO A 144 0.17 -0.84 14.49
CA PRO A 144 -1.29 -0.84 14.56
C PRO A 144 -1.98 -0.27 13.32
N GLY A 145 -1.32 0.67 12.63
CA GLY A 145 -1.89 1.33 11.46
C GLY A 145 -0.89 1.69 10.38
N VAL A 146 -1.44 1.99 9.21
CA VAL A 146 -0.71 2.55 8.07
C VAL A 146 -1.53 3.65 7.42
N VAL A 147 -0.88 4.74 7.02
CA VAL A 147 -1.47 5.74 6.11
C VAL A 147 -0.81 5.55 4.76
N CYS A 148 -1.62 5.44 3.70
CA CYS A 148 -1.13 5.36 2.32
C CYS A 148 -1.53 6.64 1.58
N ALA A 149 -0.58 7.27 0.90
CA ALA A 149 -0.85 8.37 -0.01
C ALA A 149 -0.39 8.06 -1.43
N TRP A 150 -1.26 8.31 -2.39
CA TRP A 150 -0.97 8.29 -3.81
C TRP A 150 -0.78 9.74 -4.28
N LEU A 151 0.41 10.07 -4.73
CA LEU A 151 0.78 11.39 -5.23
C LEU A 151 1.15 11.30 -6.70
N ARG A 152 0.80 12.34 -7.46
CA ARG A 152 1.17 12.47 -8.88
C ARG A 152 2.18 13.62 -9.02
N PRO A 153 3.29 13.43 -9.75
CA PRO A 153 4.27 14.48 -9.94
C PRO A 153 3.70 15.62 -10.78
N ALA A 154 4.24 16.82 -10.60
CA ALA A 154 3.93 17.97 -11.45
C ALA A 154 4.60 17.81 -12.82
N ASP A 155 4.17 18.60 -13.80
CA ASP A 155 4.76 18.60 -15.14
C ASP A 155 6.28 18.83 -15.08
N GLY A 156 7.04 17.92 -15.70
CA GLY A 156 8.50 17.97 -15.73
C GLY A 156 9.18 17.49 -14.44
N VAL A 157 8.43 16.97 -13.46
CA VAL A 157 8.95 16.30 -12.26
C VAL A 157 8.80 14.79 -12.43
N THR A 158 9.84 14.03 -12.11
CA THR A 158 9.79 12.57 -12.07
C THR A 158 9.23 12.06 -10.73
N VAL A 159 8.71 10.83 -10.72
CA VAL A 159 8.24 10.19 -9.48
C VAL A 159 9.36 10.08 -8.43
N ALA A 160 10.59 9.81 -8.86
CA ALA A 160 11.76 9.77 -7.99
C ALA A 160 12.07 11.14 -7.36
N GLU A 161 12.08 12.22 -8.16
CA GLU A 161 12.29 13.58 -7.65
C GLU A 161 11.19 14.02 -6.68
N LEU A 162 9.92 13.63 -6.92
CA LEU A 162 8.84 13.86 -5.97
C LEU A 162 9.09 13.12 -4.65
N GLY A 163 9.47 11.83 -4.72
CA GLY A 163 9.78 11.03 -3.54
C GLY A 163 10.95 11.60 -2.72
N GLU A 164 12.03 12.00 -3.38
CA GLU A 164 13.17 12.67 -2.75
C GLU A 164 12.77 13.99 -2.08
N TRP A 165 11.99 14.83 -2.78
CA TRP A 165 11.52 16.09 -2.23
C TRP A 165 10.66 15.89 -0.99
N CYS A 166 9.70 14.96 -1.04
CA CYS A 166 8.86 14.66 0.11
C CYS A 166 9.70 14.13 1.28
N ARG A 167 10.71 13.26 1.05
CA ARG A 167 11.61 12.80 2.13
C ARG A 167 12.41 13.92 2.76
N ALA A 168 12.88 14.87 1.94
CA ALA A 168 13.64 16.01 2.43
C ALA A 168 12.78 17.07 3.14
N THR A 169 11.51 17.20 2.76
CA THR A 169 10.67 18.37 3.13
C THR A 169 9.53 18.02 4.07
N LEU A 170 8.84 16.90 3.82
CA LEU A 170 7.62 16.51 4.56
C LEU A 170 7.93 15.56 5.71
N ASP A 171 8.91 14.67 5.55
CA ASP A 171 9.20 13.65 6.56
C ASP A 171 9.83 14.19 7.86
N PRO A 172 10.71 15.23 7.89
CA PRO A 172 11.34 15.68 9.13
C PRO A 172 10.38 15.98 10.31
N PRO A 173 9.28 16.74 10.14
CA PRO A 173 8.32 16.95 11.22
C PRO A 173 7.49 15.70 11.55
N LEU A 174 7.29 14.80 10.58
CA LEU A 174 6.57 13.55 10.77
C LEU A 174 7.43 12.48 11.46
N LEU A 175 8.75 12.60 11.43
CA LEU A 175 9.70 11.66 12.03
C LEU A 175 10.46 12.26 13.22
N ALA A 176 9.98 13.37 13.78
CA ALA A 176 10.55 13.93 15.00
C ALA A 176 10.35 12.99 16.21
N ASP A 177 11.21 13.13 17.22
CA ASP A 177 11.14 12.38 18.47
C ASP A 177 9.72 12.40 19.08
N GLY A 178 9.21 11.22 19.43
CA GLY A 178 7.86 11.04 19.97
C GLY A 178 6.73 11.10 18.93
N SER A 179 7.03 11.25 17.64
CA SER A 179 6.03 11.09 16.59
C SER A 179 5.48 9.66 16.56
N PRO A 180 4.17 9.44 16.30
CA PRO A 180 3.62 8.10 16.12
C PRO A 180 4.03 7.43 14.81
N VAL A 181 4.67 8.14 13.87
CA VAL A 181 5.20 7.57 12.63
C VAL A 181 6.54 6.90 12.94
N GLY A 182 6.62 5.59 12.75
CA GLY A 182 7.87 4.84 12.93
C GLY A 182 8.72 4.81 11.65
N LEU A 183 8.07 4.64 10.50
CA LEU A 183 8.71 4.42 9.20
C LEU A 183 7.85 5.02 8.07
N VAL A 184 8.52 5.61 7.07
CA VAL A 184 7.94 6.02 5.79
C VAL A 184 8.62 5.23 4.68
N ALA A 185 7.84 4.68 3.74
CA ALA A 185 8.36 3.98 2.57
C ALA A 185 7.73 4.51 1.28
N ASP A 186 8.58 4.74 0.27
CA ASP A 186 8.21 5.33 -1.01
C ASP A 186 8.33 4.32 -2.15
N PHE A 187 7.34 4.33 -3.04
CA PHE A 187 7.28 3.41 -4.16
C PHE A 187 6.83 4.11 -5.45
N ALA A 188 7.53 3.86 -6.57
CA ALA A 188 7.14 4.35 -7.89
C ALA A 188 6.35 3.27 -8.63
N GLN A 189 5.20 3.60 -9.21
CA GLN A 189 4.44 2.63 -9.99
C GLN A 189 5.28 2.15 -11.20
N CYS A 190 5.28 0.84 -11.43
CA CYS A 190 5.94 0.22 -12.57
C CYS A 190 5.02 -0.79 -13.26
N ASP A 191 5.32 -1.10 -14.51
CA ASP A 191 4.64 -2.17 -15.24
C ASP A 191 5.02 -3.52 -14.64
N PHE A 192 4.11 -4.50 -14.78
CA PHE A 192 4.47 -5.90 -14.58
C PHE A 192 5.52 -6.33 -15.61
N PRO A 193 6.21 -7.46 -15.37
CA PRO A 193 7.23 -7.97 -16.30
C PRO A 193 6.71 -8.09 -17.73
N GLY A 194 7.59 -7.77 -18.70
CA GLY A 194 7.23 -7.73 -20.11
C GLY A 194 6.45 -6.48 -20.55
N GLY A 195 6.34 -5.46 -19.69
CA GLY A 195 5.64 -4.20 -20.01
C GLY A 195 4.12 -4.32 -19.95
N ILE A 196 3.62 -5.29 -19.19
CA ILE A 196 2.17 -5.45 -18.96
C ILE A 196 1.73 -4.33 -18.01
N PRO A 197 0.76 -3.48 -18.39
CA PRO A 197 0.36 -2.36 -17.56
C PRO A 197 -0.28 -2.83 -16.24
N PRO A 198 -0.23 -2.01 -15.18
CA PRO A 198 -0.97 -2.25 -13.95
C PRO A 198 -2.47 -2.52 -14.18
N LEU A 199 -3.11 -3.27 -13.29
CA LEU A 199 -4.53 -3.65 -13.43
C LEU A 199 -5.45 -2.43 -13.49
N THR A 200 -5.10 -1.37 -12.77
CA THR A 200 -5.85 -0.10 -12.72
C THR A 200 -5.26 0.99 -13.62
N GLY A 201 -4.45 0.60 -14.60
CA GLY A 201 -3.82 1.51 -15.55
C GLY A 201 -2.50 2.08 -15.05
N LYS A 202 -1.63 2.43 -16.01
CA LYS A 202 -0.33 3.04 -15.76
C LYS A 202 -0.47 4.54 -15.50
N LEU A 203 0.15 5.02 -14.43
CA LEU A 203 0.24 6.41 -14.02
C LEU A 203 1.68 6.69 -13.56
N ASP A 204 2.15 7.92 -13.76
CA ASP A 204 3.31 8.41 -13.03
C ASP A 204 2.86 8.73 -11.61
N GLU A 205 3.13 7.82 -10.68
CA GLU A 205 2.54 7.85 -9.35
C GLU A 205 3.53 7.38 -8.29
N LEU A 206 3.62 8.17 -7.22
CA LEU A 206 4.34 7.85 -6.00
C LEU A 206 3.33 7.33 -4.96
N VAL A 207 3.59 6.17 -4.39
CA VAL A 207 2.88 5.69 -3.20
C VAL A 207 3.80 5.86 -1.99
N ARG A 208 3.37 6.70 -1.04
CA ARG A 208 4.02 6.83 0.28
C ARG A 208 3.21 6.06 1.32
N CYS A 209 3.89 5.28 2.14
CA CYS A 209 3.29 4.51 3.23
C CYS A 209 3.93 4.92 4.56
N TRP A 210 3.14 5.48 5.47
CA TRP A 210 3.56 5.78 6.85
C TRP A 210 3.07 4.67 7.77
N PHE A 211 3.99 3.89 8.32
CA PHE A 211 3.71 2.87 9.34
C PHE A 211 3.69 3.51 10.72
N LEU A 212 2.61 3.28 11.46
CA LEU A 212 2.28 4.00 12.69
C LEU A 212 2.33 3.08 13.91
N ASP A 213 2.87 3.58 15.01
CA ASP A 213 2.90 2.92 16.33
C ASP A 213 1.56 3.04 17.09
N THR A 214 0.56 3.71 16.51
CA THR A 214 -0.77 3.94 17.07
C THR A 214 -1.86 3.81 16.01
N ASP A 215 -3.11 3.82 16.43
CA ASP A 215 -4.24 3.93 15.53
C ASP A 215 -4.20 5.25 14.73
N PRO A 216 -4.36 5.23 13.39
CA PRO A 216 -4.31 6.45 12.59
C PRO A 216 -5.32 7.53 13.02
N ARG A 217 -6.43 7.13 13.66
CA ARG A 217 -7.45 8.07 14.16
C ARG A 217 -6.91 8.97 15.26
N ASP A 218 -5.94 8.49 16.04
CA ASP A 218 -5.39 9.22 17.18
C ASP A 218 -4.32 10.25 16.76
N CYS A 219 -3.91 10.25 15.49
CA CYS A 219 -2.85 11.13 14.98
C CYS A 219 -3.13 11.70 13.59
N TRP A 220 -4.38 11.66 13.13
CA TRP A 220 -4.76 12.08 11.78
C TRP A 220 -4.51 13.57 11.51
N ASP A 221 -4.54 14.40 12.55
CA ASP A 221 -4.20 15.82 12.52
C ASP A 221 -2.82 16.09 11.90
N ARG A 222 -1.89 15.14 11.96
CA ARG A 222 -0.57 15.23 11.31
C ARG A 222 -0.63 15.14 9.79
N PHE A 223 -1.67 14.52 9.23
CA PHE A 223 -1.84 14.29 7.79
C PHE A 223 -2.84 15.26 7.16
N ALA A 224 -3.64 15.97 7.96
CA ALA A 224 -4.74 16.80 7.48
C ALA A 224 -4.32 17.90 6.48
N GLY A 225 -3.09 18.43 6.58
CA GLY A 225 -2.55 19.44 5.67
C GLY A 225 -1.67 18.89 4.55
N LEU A 226 -1.65 17.57 4.33
CA LEU A 226 -0.76 16.94 3.35
C LEU A 226 -1.04 17.39 1.92
N ALA A 227 -2.32 17.56 1.56
CA ALA A 227 -2.71 17.97 0.22
C ALA A 227 -2.16 19.36 -0.12
N GLU A 228 -2.34 20.32 0.79
CA GLU A 228 -1.84 21.68 0.69
C GLU A 228 -0.32 21.72 0.69
N ALA A 229 0.33 20.98 1.60
CA ALA A 229 1.79 20.94 1.68
C ALA A 229 2.44 20.43 0.39
N VAL A 230 1.85 19.40 -0.24
CA VAL A 230 2.32 18.87 -1.53
C VAL A 230 2.09 19.88 -2.66
N ALA A 231 0.92 20.52 -2.70
CA ALA A 231 0.57 21.52 -3.70
C ALA A 231 1.46 22.78 -3.61
N ASP A 232 1.65 23.32 -2.40
CA ASP A 232 2.50 24.49 -2.13
C ASP A 232 3.98 24.22 -2.41
N GLY A 233 4.40 22.96 -2.26
CA GLY A 233 5.74 22.50 -2.64
C GLY A 233 6.01 22.51 -4.15
N GLY A 234 4.96 22.53 -4.98
CA GLY A 234 5.05 22.61 -6.43
C GLY A 234 5.66 21.38 -7.11
N LYS A 235 5.81 20.26 -6.39
CA LYS A 235 6.42 19.02 -6.91
C LYS A 235 5.39 17.96 -7.32
N GLY A 236 4.15 18.10 -6.88
CA GLY A 236 3.09 17.17 -7.21
C GLY A 236 1.74 17.59 -6.68
N SER A 237 0.83 16.63 -6.68
CA SER A 237 -0.52 16.75 -6.12
C SER A 237 -0.91 15.45 -5.42
N LEU A 238 -1.77 15.55 -4.40
CA LEU A 238 -2.30 14.39 -3.69
C LEU A 238 -3.54 13.86 -4.42
N ALA A 239 -3.51 12.59 -4.83
CA ALA A 239 -4.67 11.91 -5.41
C ALA A 239 -5.55 11.28 -4.31
N LEU A 240 -4.94 10.69 -3.28
CA LEU A 240 -5.65 10.12 -2.13
C LEU A 240 -4.65 9.98 -0.98
N ALA A 241 -5.04 10.33 0.25
CA ALA A 241 -4.44 9.83 1.48
C ALA A 241 -5.52 9.09 2.28
N ALA A 242 -5.22 7.84 2.63
CA ALA A 242 -6.16 6.95 3.30
C ALA A 242 -5.51 6.24 4.49
N PRO A 243 -6.12 6.31 5.69
CA PRO A 243 -5.67 5.56 6.85
C PRO A 243 -6.30 4.16 6.91
N PHE A 244 -5.54 3.21 7.44
CA PHE A 244 -5.95 1.83 7.65
C PHE A 244 -5.40 1.29 8.97
N ILE A 245 -6.12 0.35 9.58
CA ILE A 245 -5.66 -0.43 10.73
C ILE A 245 -5.38 -1.87 10.33
N ALA A 246 -4.51 -2.57 11.05
CA ALA A 246 -4.19 -3.95 10.73
C ALA A 246 -5.43 -4.85 10.82
N THR A 247 -5.60 -5.76 9.85
CA THR A 247 -6.59 -6.83 9.99
C THR A 247 -6.18 -7.79 11.11
N VAL A 248 -7.12 -8.60 11.58
CA VAL A 248 -6.82 -9.78 12.41
C VAL A 248 -6.94 -11.00 11.49
N PRO A 249 -5.81 -11.54 10.98
CA PRO A 249 -5.84 -12.56 9.92
C PRO A 249 -6.66 -13.79 10.31
N GLY A 250 -7.45 -14.31 9.37
CA GLY A 250 -8.29 -15.49 9.55
C GLY A 250 -9.56 -15.23 10.36
N THR A 251 -9.93 -13.95 10.57
CA THR A 251 -11.15 -13.57 11.31
C THR A 251 -12.05 -12.67 10.46
N THR A 252 -13.28 -12.46 10.95
CA THR A 252 -14.24 -11.52 10.37
C THR A 252 -14.22 -10.15 11.07
N ARG A 253 -13.19 -9.85 11.86
CA ARG A 253 -13.08 -8.58 12.58
C ARG A 253 -13.11 -7.42 11.55
N TYR A 254 -13.92 -6.40 11.84
CA TYR A 254 -14.14 -5.17 11.05
C TYR A 254 -15.03 -5.31 9.81
N LEU A 255 -15.45 -6.51 9.42
CA LEU A 255 -16.32 -6.69 8.24
C LEU A 255 -17.68 -5.99 8.40
N ASP A 256 -18.17 -5.89 9.63
CA ASP A 256 -19.39 -5.18 10.02
C ASP A 256 -19.20 -3.67 10.19
N GLU A 257 -17.98 -3.16 10.03
CA GLU A 257 -17.62 -1.75 10.22
C GLU A 257 -17.23 -1.05 8.90
N LEU A 258 -17.39 -1.69 7.74
CA LEU A 258 -16.86 -1.17 6.46
C LEU A 258 -17.66 0.00 5.86
N TRP A 259 -18.97 0.10 6.14
CA TRP A 259 -19.89 1.05 5.49
C TRP A 259 -20.76 1.81 6.48
#